data_AF-A0A4P8HA60-F1
#
_entry.id   AF-A0A4P8HA60-F1
#
_cell.length_a   1.000
_cell.length_b   1.000
_cell.length_c   1.000
_cell.angle_alpha   90.00
_cell.angle_beta   90.00
_cell.angle_gamma   90.00
#
_symmetry.space_group_name_H-M   'P 1'
#
loop_
_entity.id
_entity.type
_entity.pdbx_description
1 polymer ?
#
loop_
_entity_poly.entity_id
_entity_poly.type
_entity_poly.pdbx_seq_one_letter_code
_entity_poly.pdbx_strand_id
1 'polypeptide(L)'
;MFGINGTEMIILVVVVLLVVGPKRLPEYAQQLRDLVRSLKRKADEAKADVQRDLGDDFSDVDWRKLDPRQYDPRRIVREALMEEEADSRARQVSAGAAAVAGAQVAGAGSPVSTQAGPLERFQAQAALRDVAVAAPFDPEAT
;
A
#
# COMPACT_ATOMS: atom_id res chain seq x y z
N MET A 1 5.68 -3.52 -30.61
CA MET A 1 6.72 -3.15 -31.59
C MET A 1 6.06 -2.34 -32.69
N PHE A 2 6.26 -1.02 -32.70
CA PHE A 2 5.77 -0.15 -33.78
C PHE A 2 6.95 0.08 -34.73
N GLY A 3 6.99 -0.68 -35.82
CA GLY A 3 8.00 -0.55 -36.88
C GLY A 3 7.69 0.62 -37.79
N ILE A 4 7.69 1.84 -37.25
CA ILE A 4 7.41 3.08 -37.98
C ILE A 4 8.77 3.69 -38.32
N ASN A 5 9.13 3.73 -39.60
CA ASN A 5 10.32 4.45 -40.05
C ASN A 5 9.96 5.94 -40.27
N GLY A 6 10.98 6.78 -40.51
CA GLY A 6 10.79 8.22 -40.69
C GLY A 6 9.78 8.56 -41.80
N THR A 7 9.72 7.74 -42.85
CA THR A 7 8.79 7.91 -43.97
C THR A 7 7.34 7.62 -43.57
N GLU A 8 7.07 6.55 -42.83
CA GLU A 8 5.71 6.25 -42.35
C GLU A 8 5.19 7.32 -41.37
N MET A 9 6.07 7.95 -40.57
CA MET A 9 5.70 9.11 -39.74
C MET A 9 5.21 10.29 -40.58
N ILE A 10 5.89 10.60 -41.69
CA ILE A 10 5.47 11.69 -42.60
C ILE A 10 4.11 11.37 -43.21
N ILE A 11 3.90 10.13 -43.67
CA ILE A 11 2.62 9.70 -44.23
C ILE A 11 1.50 9.87 -43.20
N LEU A 12 1.73 9.47 -41.95
CA LEU A 12 0.76 9.63 -40.87
C LEU A 12 0.41 11.10 -40.63
N VAL A 13 1.41 11.99 -40.59
CA VAL A 13 1.17 13.43 -40.44
C VAL A 13 0.32 13.97 -41.59
N VAL A 14 0.61 13.59 -42.83
CA VAL A 14 -0.19 14.00 -43.99
C VAL A 14 -1.63 13.50 -43.89
N VAL A 15 -1.84 12.24 -43.50
CA VAL A 15 -3.18 11.68 -43.30
C VAL A 15 -3.95 12.44 -42.23
N VAL A 16 -3.32 12.71 -41.08
CA VAL A 16 -3.94 13.50 -40.00
C VAL A 16 -4.29 14.91 -40.48
N LEU A 17 -3.38 15.57 -41.21
CA LEU A 17 -3.64 16.89 -41.78
C LEU A 17 -4.80 16.88 -42.78
N LEU A 18 -4.98 15.82 -43.56
CA LEU A 18 -6.10 15.70 -44.50
C LEU A 18 -7.44 15.44 -43.80
N VAL A 19 -7.45 14.52 -42.83
CA VAL A 19 -8.68 14.14 -42.11
C VAL A 19 -9.19 15.26 -41.20
N VAL A 20 -8.29 15.88 -40.44
CA VAL A 20 -8.63 16.94 -39.48
C VAL A 20 -8.64 18.32 -40.15
N GLY A 21 -7.77 18.52 -41.14
CA GLY A 21 -7.52 19.79 -41.80
C GLY A 21 -6.33 20.55 -41.16
N PRO A 22 -5.40 21.10 -41.97
CA PRO A 22 -4.21 21.81 -41.45
C PRO A 22 -4.54 23.09 -40.69
N LYS A 23 -5.74 23.65 -40.91
CA LYS A 23 -6.21 24.87 -40.23
C LYS A 23 -6.74 24.60 -38.82
N ARG A 24 -7.32 23.42 -38.56
CA ARG A 24 -7.95 23.08 -37.27
C ARG A 24 -6.99 22.43 -36.28
N LEU A 25 -5.97 21.73 -36.78
CA LEU A 25 -4.91 21.13 -35.95
C LEU A 25 -4.26 22.09 -34.94
N PRO A 26 -3.80 23.30 -35.32
CA PRO A 26 -3.21 24.23 -34.37
C PRO A 26 -4.22 24.73 -33.31
N GLU A 27 -5.49 24.87 -33.69
CA GLU A 27 -6.56 25.27 -32.78
C GLU A 27 -6.81 24.19 -31.70
N TYR A 28 -6.88 22.92 -32.09
CA TYR A 28 -6.98 21.81 -31.13
C TYR A 28 -5.72 21.65 -30.27
N ALA A 29 -4.53 21.87 -30.83
CA ALA A 29 -3.29 21.84 -30.07
C ALA A 29 -3.26 22.94 -28.99
N GLN A 30 -3.79 24.13 -29.29
CA GLN A 30 -3.95 25.21 -28.32
C GLN A 30 -4.92 24.82 -27.20
N GLN A 31 -6.09 24.26 -27.55
CA GLN A 31 -7.06 23.79 -26.55
C GLN A 31 -6.47 22.71 -25.63
N LEU A 32 -5.74 21.74 -26.19
CA LEU A 32 -5.07 20.72 -25.41
C LEU A 32 -3.98 21.32 -24.51
N ARG A 33 -3.19 22.27 -25.02
CA ARG A 33 -2.17 22.97 -24.24
C ARG A 33 -2.78 23.68 -23.05
N ASP A 34 -3.88 24.40 -23.26
CA ASP A 34 -4.56 25.14 -22.20
C ASP A 34 -5.17 24.19 -21.17
N LEU A 35 -5.74 23.07 -21.62
CA LEU A 35 -6.21 22.00 -20.74
C LEU A 35 -5.07 21.45 -19.88
N VAL A 36 -3.95 21.05 -20.49
CA VAL A 36 -2.78 20.52 -19.77
C VAL A 36 -2.23 21.55 -18.80
N ARG A 37 -2.17 22.84 -19.18
CA ARG A 37 -1.69 23.91 -18.30
C ARG A 37 -2.65 24.14 -17.12
N SER A 38 -3.96 24.05 -17.36
CA SER A 38 -4.97 24.17 -16.31
C SER A 38 -4.92 23.00 -15.32
N LEU A 39 -4.75 21.77 -15.84
CA LEU A 39 -4.59 20.57 -15.03
C LEU A 39 -3.31 20.62 -14.21
N LYS A 40 -2.19 21.03 -14.82
CA LYS A 40 -0.92 21.21 -14.11
C LYS A 40 -1.08 22.21 -12.97
N ARG A 41 -1.68 23.39 -13.22
CA ARG A 41 -1.90 24.40 -12.17
C ARG A 41 -2.77 23.85 -11.03
N LYS A 42 -3.86 23.15 -11.35
CA LYS A 42 -4.74 22.53 -10.35
C LYS A 42 -4.02 21.44 -9.54
N ALA A 43 -3.15 20.66 -10.18
CA ALA A 43 -2.34 19.65 -9.51
C ALA A 43 -1.28 20.28 -8.60
N ASP A 44 -0.63 21.35 -9.04
CA ASP A 44 0.35 22.10 -8.24
C ASP A 44 -0.33 22.75 -7.01
N GLU A 45 -1.54 23.30 -7.18
CA GLU A 45 -2.36 23.87 -6.10
C GLU A 45 -2.80 22.80 -5.09
N ALA A 46 -3.36 21.69 -5.56
CA ALA A 46 -3.71 20.56 -4.70
C ALA A 46 -2.50 19.99 -3.95
N LYS A 47 -1.32 19.93 -4.59
CA LYS A 47 -0.07 19.53 -3.94
C LYS A 47 0.33 20.52 -2.84
N ALA A 48 0.19 21.83 -3.10
CA ALA A 48 0.51 22.87 -2.14
C ALA A 48 -0.44 22.83 -0.93
N ASP A 49 -1.75 22.62 -1.14
CA ASP A 49 -2.73 22.49 -0.08
C ASP A 49 -2.46 21.26 0.80
N VAL A 50 -2.17 20.10 0.19
CA VAL A 50 -1.77 18.89 0.92
C VAL A 50 -0.50 19.15 1.73
N GLN A 51 0.52 19.80 1.14
CA GLN A 51 1.77 20.10 1.85
C GLN A 51 1.57 21.11 2.99
N ARG A 52 0.63 22.06 2.86
CA ARG A 52 0.31 23.03 3.90
C ARG A 52 -0.40 22.38 5.08
N ASP A 53 -1.38 21.53 4.82
CA ASP A 53 -2.25 20.98 5.85
C ASP A 53 -1.63 19.77 6.56
N LEU A 54 -0.78 19.01 5.87
CA LEU A 54 -0.12 17.81 6.42
C LEU A 54 1.32 18.08 6.88
N GLY A 55 1.86 19.28 6.62
CA GLY A 55 3.22 19.67 6.99
C GLY A 55 4.30 18.93 6.19
N ASP A 56 5.57 19.28 6.45
CA ASP A 56 6.75 18.72 5.79
C ASP A 56 6.88 17.18 5.97
N ASP A 57 6.12 16.59 6.90
CA ASP A 57 6.00 15.13 7.07
C ASP A 57 5.39 14.41 5.85
N PHE A 58 4.65 15.11 4.97
CA PHE A 58 4.16 14.54 3.70
C PHE A 58 5.16 14.68 2.54
N SER A 59 6.19 15.51 2.68
CA SER A 59 7.31 15.62 1.73
C SER A 59 8.14 14.33 1.71
N ASP A 60 8.27 13.69 2.88
CA ASP A 60 9.01 12.45 3.12
C ASP A 60 8.15 11.17 2.97
N VAL A 61 6.85 11.31 2.67
CA VAL A 61 6.03 10.16 2.22
C VAL A 61 6.50 9.82 0.81
N ASP A 62 7.50 8.96 0.80
CA ASP A 62 8.15 8.32 -0.34
C ASP A 62 7.07 7.68 -1.24
N TRP A 63 6.56 8.46 -2.21
CA TRP A 63 5.60 8.04 -3.23
C TRP A 63 6.06 6.76 -3.96
N ARG A 64 7.36 6.47 -3.89
CA ARG A 64 8.03 5.29 -4.40
C ARG A 64 7.74 4.01 -3.58
N LYS A 65 7.31 4.14 -2.31
CA LYS A 65 6.82 3.04 -1.46
C LYS A 65 5.35 2.70 -1.73
N LEU A 66 4.59 3.62 -2.32
CA LEU A 66 3.21 3.42 -2.75
C LEU A 66 3.11 2.95 -4.21
N ASP A 67 4.23 2.81 -4.93
CA ASP A 67 4.27 2.21 -6.27
C ASP A 67 4.02 0.69 -6.14
N PRO A 68 2.90 0.14 -6.67
CA PRO A 68 2.55 -1.27 -6.55
C PRO A 68 3.60 -2.23 -7.13
N ARG A 69 4.53 -1.73 -7.94
CA ARG A 69 5.61 -2.52 -8.55
C ARG A 69 6.86 -2.59 -7.68
N GLN A 70 6.98 -1.71 -6.69
CA GLN A 70 8.10 -1.62 -5.75
C GLN A 70 7.78 -2.25 -4.38
N TYR A 71 6.56 -2.79 -4.19
CA TYR A 71 6.25 -3.72 -3.09
C TYR A 71 6.94 -5.06 -3.37
N ASP A 72 8.27 -5.06 -3.28
CA ASP A 72 9.11 -6.20 -3.59
C ASP A 72 8.96 -7.22 -2.45
N PRO A 73 8.25 -8.34 -2.66
CA PRO A 73 7.91 -9.30 -1.61
C PRO A 73 9.16 -9.89 -0.94
N ARG A 74 10.31 -9.83 -1.61
CA ARG A 74 11.61 -10.28 -1.10
C ARG A 74 12.08 -9.46 0.10
N ARG A 75 11.72 -8.18 0.21
CA ARG A 75 12.05 -7.37 1.39
C ARG A 75 11.28 -7.82 2.61
N ILE A 76 9.98 -8.08 2.47
CA ILE A 76 9.12 -8.53 3.57
C ILE A 76 9.56 -9.90 4.09
N VAL A 77 9.95 -10.81 3.17
CA VAL A 77 10.48 -12.13 3.55
C VAL A 77 11.85 -12.02 4.23
N ARG A 78 12.74 -11.13 3.78
CA ARG A 78 14.04 -10.91 4.43
C ARG A 78 13.89 -10.29 5.81
N GLU A 79 13.00 -9.32 5.96
CA GLU A 79 12.68 -8.71 7.25
C GLU A 79 12.11 -9.78 8.20
N ALA A 80 11.18 -10.61 7.73
CA ALA A 80 10.63 -11.71 8.52
C ALA A 80 11.69 -12.75 8.93
N LEU A 81 12.60 -13.13 8.03
CA LEU A 81 13.67 -14.09 8.35
C LEU A 81 14.72 -13.50 9.30
N MET A 82 15.08 -12.22 9.15
CA MET A 82 16.03 -11.55 10.04
C MET A 82 15.42 -11.24 11.42
N GLU A 83 14.14 -10.89 11.46
CA GLU A 83 13.38 -10.72 12.71
C GLU A 83 13.16 -12.06 13.40
N GLU A 84 12.91 -13.14 12.65
CA GLU A 84 12.82 -14.51 13.18
C GLU A 84 14.19 -15.01 13.69
N GLU A 85 15.30 -14.68 13.04
CA GLU A 85 16.67 -14.92 13.53
C GLU A 85 16.99 -14.10 14.80
N ALA A 86 16.53 -12.85 14.87
CA ALA A 86 16.72 -12.01 16.06
C ALA A 86 15.85 -12.46 17.25
N ASP A 87 14.59 -12.80 17.00
CA ASP A 87 13.63 -13.27 18.02
C ASP A 87 13.98 -14.69 18.50
N SER A 88 14.46 -15.57 17.61
CA SER A 88 14.99 -16.89 18.00
C SER A 88 16.29 -16.78 18.80
N ARG A 89 17.20 -15.86 18.45
CA ARG A 89 18.41 -15.58 19.24
C ARG A 89 18.07 -14.97 20.61
N ALA A 90 17.12 -14.04 20.66
CA ALA A 90 16.63 -13.46 21.91
C ALA A 90 15.96 -14.52 22.80
N ARG A 91 15.16 -15.42 22.23
CA ARG A 91 14.56 -16.55 22.95
C ARG A 91 15.59 -17.56 23.44
N GLN A 92 16.66 -17.82 22.70
CA GLN A 92 17.75 -18.69 23.15
C GLN A 92 18.52 -18.07 24.32
N VAL A 93 18.79 -16.76 24.28
CA VAL A 93 19.43 -16.04 25.38
C VAL A 93 18.51 -15.99 26.61
N SER A 94 17.22 -15.73 26.43
CA SER A 94 16.25 -15.72 27.53
C SER A 94 15.96 -17.10 28.08
N ALA A 95 15.98 -18.16 27.26
CA ALA A 95 15.84 -19.54 27.72
C ALA A 95 17.09 -20.01 28.49
N GLY A 96 18.29 -19.61 28.06
CA GLY A 96 19.52 -19.82 28.83
C GLY A 96 19.49 -19.07 30.17
N ALA A 97 19.00 -17.83 30.20
CA ALA A 97 18.80 -17.04 31.41
C ALA A 97 17.69 -17.61 32.32
N ALA A 98 16.60 -18.13 31.74
CA ALA A 98 15.51 -18.76 32.47
C ALA A 98 15.88 -20.15 33.00
N ALA A 99 16.80 -20.88 32.37
CA ALA A 99 17.33 -22.14 32.89
C ALA A 99 18.19 -21.91 34.15
N VAL A 100 18.97 -20.82 34.20
CA VAL A 100 19.75 -20.45 35.39
C VAL A 100 18.89 -19.81 36.49
N ALA A 101 17.77 -19.18 36.12
CA ALA A 101 16.79 -18.62 37.08
C ALA A 101 15.78 -19.67 37.56
N GLY A 102 15.40 -20.65 36.73
CA GLY A 102 14.47 -21.73 37.06
C GLY A 102 15.03 -22.71 38.09
N ALA A 103 16.35 -22.82 38.19
CA ALA A 103 17.01 -23.49 39.30
C ALA A 103 16.81 -22.77 40.65
N GLN A 104 16.35 -21.51 40.67
CA GLN A 104 16.18 -20.68 41.86
C GLN A 104 14.72 -20.37 42.23
N VAL A 105 13.73 -20.76 41.40
CA VAL A 105 12.30 -20.39 41.62
C VAL A 105 11.37 -21.60 41.67
N ALA A 106 11.85 -22.75 42.13
CA ALA A 106 11.00 -23.91 42.47
C ALA A 106 10.19 -23.66 43.77
N GLY A 107 9.55 -22.50 43.89
CA GLY A 107 8.72 -22.11 45.01
C GLY A 107 7.73 -21.02 44.59
N ALA A 108 6.45 -21.32 44.79
CA ALA A 108 5.28 -20.46 44.61
C ALA A 108 4.72 -20.33 43.18
N GLY A 109 3.72 -21.17 42.91
CA GLY A 109 2.84 -21.05 41.75
C GLY A 109 1.70 -20.06 41.94
N SER A 110 1.18 -19.55 40.82
CA SER A 110 -0.23 -19.19 40.57
C SER A 110 -0.40 -18.88 39.07
N PRO A 111 -1.58 -19.13 38.48
CA PRO A 111 -1.75 -19.18 37.03
C PRO A 111 -1.96 -17.77 36.46
N VAL A 112 -1.04 -17.30 35.63
CA VAL A 112 -1.28 -16.14 34.77
C VAL A 112 -2.21 -16.56 33.65
N SER A 113 -3.40 -15.97 33.58
CA SER A 113 -4.32 -16.10 32.46
C SER A 113 -3.67 -15.52 31.21
N THR A 114 -3.15 -16.38 30.33
CA THR A 114 -2.66 -15.99 29.01
C THR A 114 -3.83 -15.48 28.18
N GLN A 115 -3.85 -14.17 27.94
CA GLN A 115 -4.84 -13.54 27.08
C GLN A 115 -4.59 -13.97 25.63
N ALA A 116 -5.54 -14.72 25.05
CA ALA A 116 -5.45 -15.27 23.70
C ALA A 116 -5.19 -14.18 22.64
N GLY A 117 -4.36 -14.53 21.65
CA GLY A 117 -3.95 -13.63 20.58
C GLY A 117 -5.12 -13.21 19.66
N PRO A 118 -4.98 -12.16 18.83
CA PRO A 118 -6.05 -11.69 17.93
C PRO A 118 -6.61 -12.79 17.01
N LEU A 119 -5.74 -13.68 16.52
CA LEU A 119 -6.13 -14.79 15.66
C LEU A 119 -6.86 -15.91 16.42
N GLU A 120 -6.46 -16.22 17.65
CA GLU A 120 -7.15 -17.20 18.49
C GLU A 120 -8.55 -16.72 18.87
N ARG A 121 -8.72 -15.42 19.15
CA ARG A 121 -10.04 -14.83 19.40
C ARG A 121 -10.95 -14.95 18.19
N PHE A 122 -10.43 -14.64 16.99
CA PHE A 122 -11.19 -14.77 15.75
C PHE A 122 -11.63 -16.23 15.50
N GLN A 123 -10.72 -17.19 15.70
CA GLN A 123 -11.03 -18.61 15.52
C GLN A 123 -12.03 -19.14 16.55
N ALA A 124 -11.87 -18.77 17.83
CA ALA A 124 -12.83 -19.11 18.88
C ALA A 124 -14.22 -18.55 18.57
N GLN A 125 -14.29 -17.33 18.06
CA GLN A 125 -15.54 -16.67 17.68
C GLN A 125 -16.17 -17.29 16.42
N ALA A 126 -15.35 -17.72 15.46
CA ALA A 126 -15.82 -18.44 14.29
C ALA A 126 -16.41 -19.81 14.64
N ALA A 127 -15.82 -20.52 15.61
CA ALA A 127 -16.33 -21.81 16.09
C ALA A 127 -17.69 -21.71 16.81
N LEU A 128 -18.00 -20.55 17.39
CA LEU A 128 -19.25 -20.28 18.09
C LEU A 128 -20.39 -19.82 17.18
N ARG A 129 -20.09 -19.50 15.91
CA ARG A 129 -21.08 -18.98 14.96
C ARG A 129 -21.89 -20.13 14.36
N ASP A 130 -23.21 -20.09 14.58
CA ASP A 130 -24.14 -20.95 13.84
C ASP A 130 -24.35 -20.37 12.43
N VAL A 131 -23.85 -21.08 11.42
CA VAL A 131 -23.93 -20.67 10.01
C VAL A 131 -25.34 -20.85 9.45
N ALA A 132 -26.18 -21.67 10.09
CA ALA A 132 -27.55 -21.92 9.64
C ALA A 132 -28.50 -20.76 10.00
N VAL A 133 -28.10 -19.87 10.91
CA VAL A 133 -28.91 -18.72 11.32
C VAL A 133 -28.47 -17.48 10.54
N ALA A 134 -29.37 -16.94 9.72
CA ALA A 134 -29.15 -15.67 9.02
C ALA A 134 -29.05 -14.52 10.04
N ALA A 135 -28.14 -13.58 9.80
CA ALA A 135 -27.98 -12.42 10.66
C ALA A 135 -29.30 -11.62 10.71
N PRO A 136 -29.75 -11.19 11.91
CA PRO A 136 -30.97 -10.40 12.04
C PRO A 136 -30.84 -9.09 11.27
N PHE A 137 -31.87 -8.75 10.50
CA PHE A 137 -31.93 -7.49 9.76
C PHE A 137 -32.25 -6.35 10.73
N ASP A 138 -31.43 -5.31 10.74
CA ASP A 138 -31.62 -4.10 11.54
C ASP A 138 -32.34 -3.03 10.70
N PRO A 139 -33.63 -2.74 10.98
CA PRO A 139 -34.40 -1.77 10.20
C PRO A 139 -34.08 -0.30 10.54
N GLU A 140 -33.29 -0.03 11.59
CA GLU A 140 -32.95 1.36 11.99
C GLU A 140 -31.74 1.93 11.21
N ALA A 141 -31.14 1.15 10.31
CA ALA A 141 -29.95 1.52 9.54
C ALA A 141 -30.25 2.24 8.20
N THR A 142 -31.25 3.13 8.17
CA THR A 142 -31.57 4.02 7.01
C THR A 142 -31.33 5.47 7.36
#